data_AF-A0A841MS21-F1
#
_entry.id   AF-A0A841MS21-F1
#
_cell.length_a   1.000
_cell.length_b   1.000
_cell.length_c   1.000
_cell.angle_alpha   90.00
_cell.angle_beta   90.00
_cell.angle_gamma   90.00
#
_symmetry.space_group_name_H-M   'P 1'
#
loop_
_entity.id
_entity.type
_entity.pdbx_description
1 polymer ?
#
loop_
_entity_poly.entity_id
_entity_poly.type
_entity_poly.pdbx_seq_one_letter_code
_entity_poly.pdbx_strand_id
1 'polypeptide(L)'
;AQLHMSRLMAAELGEDKIRVNVVNPDAVIENSNIWEGGWAENRAKAYGIEVKDLPAYYANRTLLKEAVKTSDIADAAFALVSGMLNKSTGNMINVDGGLAPAFPR
;
A
#
# COMPACT_ATOMS: atom_id res chain seq x y z
N ALA A 1 11.96 -4.18 8.33
CA ALA A 1 12.60 -3.11 9.10
C ALA A 1 11.65 -1.92 9.32
N GLN A 2 11.06 -1.32 8.27
CA GLN A 2 10.24 -0.11 8.41
C GLN A 2 9.05 -0.29 9.37
N LEU A 3 8.29 -1.39 9.28
CA LEU A 3 7.12 -1.62 10.14
C LEU A 3 7.47 -1.71 11.65
N HIS A 4 8.63 -2.27 11.97
CA HIS A 4 9.09 -2.32 13.35
C HIS A 4 9.47 -0.92 13.83
N MET A 5 10.21 -0.17 13.01
CA MET A 5 10.57 1.23 13.29
C MET A 5 9.32 2.10 13.50
N SER A 6 8.29 1.97 12.66
CA SER A 6 7.03 2.72 12.83
C SER A 6 6.34 2.44 14.16
N ARG A 7 6.38 1.19 14.65
CA ARG A 7 5.81 0.86 15.97
C ARG A 7 6.66 1.40 17.12
N LEU A 8 7.99 1.39 17.01
CA LEU A 8 8.86 2.02 18.00
C LEU A 8 8.59 3.53 18.08
N MET A 9 8.55 4.21 16.94
CA MET A 9 8.22 5.64 16.88
C MET A 9 6.82 5.94 17.44
N ALA A 10 5.82 5.09 17.19
CA ALA A 10 4.50 5.25 17.77
C ALA A 10 4.50 5.16 19.31
N ALA A 11 5.34 4.28 19.87
CA ALA A 11 5.50 4.12 21.31
C ALA A 11 6.26 5.30 21.93
N GLU A 12 7.36 5.73 21.30
CA GLU A 12 8.21 6.83 21.77
C GLU A 12 7.50 8.19 21.73
N LEU A 13 6.71 8.47 20.68
CA LEU A 13 6.11 9.78 20.46
C LEU A 13 4.67 9.90 21.01
N GLY A 14 4.14 8.83 21.61
CA GLY A 14 2.77 8.78 22.10
C GLY A 14 2.48 9.73 23.27
N GLU A 15 3.47 10.00 24.12
CA GLU A 15 3.36 10.97 25.22
C GLU A 15 3.12 12.39 24.70
N ASP A 16 3.77 12.75 23.59
CA ASP A 16 3.62 14.03 22.88
C ASP A 16 2.38 14.13 22.00
N LYS A 17 1.50 13.10 22.02
CA LYS A 17 0.30 12.99 21.17
C LYS A 17 0.59 12.99 19.67
N ILE A 18 1.79 12.61 19.27
CA ILE A 18 2.14 12.40 17.86
C ILE A 18 1.76 10.98 17.48
N ARG A 19 1.00 10.84 16.39
CA ARG A 19 0.53 9.55 15.88
C ARG A 19 1.44 9.10 14.73
N VAL A 20 1.81 7.83 14.74
CA VAL A 20 2.63 7.23 13.69
C VAL A 20 1.89 6.02 13.15
N ASN A 21 1.57 6.01 11.86
CA ASN A 21 0.91 4.89 11.20
C ASN A 21 1.57 4.64 9.83
N VAL A 22 1.31 3.49 9.23
CA VAL A 22 1.84 3.08 7.93
C VAL A 22 0.69 2.93 6.94
N VAL A 23 0.87 3.45 5.73
CA VAL A 23 0.07 3.08 4.56
C VAL A 23 0.86 2.02 3.79
N ASN A 24 0.26 0.85 3.57
CA ASN A 24 0.87 -0.31 2.95
C ASN A 24 0.19 -0.62 1.60
N PRO A 25 0.64 0.03 0.50
CA PRO A 25 0.07 -0.16 -0.82
C PRO A 25 0.55 -1.45 -1.49
N ASP A 26 -0.25 -2.00 -2.41
CA ASP A 26 0.21 -2.98 -3.41
C ASP A 26 -0.14 -2.51 -4.82
N ALA A 27 0.68 -2.94 -5.80
CA ALA A 27 0.39 -2.86 -7.22
C ALA A 27 -0.12 -1.51 -7.78
N VAL A 28 0.38 -0.38 -7.26
CA VAL A 28 0.03 0.96 -7.77
C VAL A 28 0.79 1.24 -9.06
N ILE A 29 0.19 0.89 -10.20
CA ILE A 29 0.83 0.94 -11.53
C ILE A 29 0.66 2.29 -12.21
N GLU A 30 -0.57 2.82 -12.21
CA GLU A 30 -0.88 4.06 -12.92
C GLU A 30 -0.15 5.25 -12.29
N ASN A 31 0.44 6.11 -13.12
CA ASN A 31 1.15 7.33 -12.70
C ASN A 31 2.27 7.08 -11.67
N SER A 32 2.92 5.92 -11.75
CA SER A 32 3.96 5.50 -10.82
C SER A 32 5.27 5.19 -11.52
N ASN A 33 6.30 6.00 -11.23
CA ASN A 33 7.62 5.89 -11.87
C ASN A 33 8.38 4.61 -11.46
N ILE A 34 7.88 3.84 -10.47
CA ILE A 34 8.52 2.59 -10.04
C ILE A 34 8.38 1.47 -11.09
N TRP A 35 7.46 1.63 -12.05
CA TRP A 35 7.20 0.66 -13.13
C TRP A 35 7.99 0.97 -14.41
N GLU A 36 8.72 2.09 -14.43
CA GLU A 36 9.59 2.48 -15.54
C GLU A 36 10.92 1.68 -15.55
N GLY A 37 11.79 1.97 -16.51
CA GLY A 37 13.15 1.42 -16.53
C GLY A 37 13.24 -0.09 -16.78
N GLY A 38 12.27 -0.67 -17.49
CA GLY A 38 12.25 -2.10 -17.81
C GLY A 38 11.56 -2.98 -16.75
N TRP A 39 11.05 -2.40 -15.66
CA TRP A 39 10.50 -3.18 -14.57
C TRP A 39 9.17 -3.86 -14.94
N ALA A 40 8.28 -3.13 -15.60
CA ALA A 40 7.03 -3.67 -16.10
C ALA A 40 7.27 -4.79 -17.12
N GLU A 41 8.20 -4.62 -18.06
CA GLU A 41 8.58 -5.62 -19.06
C GLU A 41 9.12 -6.90 -18.41
N ASN A 42 9.99 -6.76 -17.42
CA ASN A 42 10.53 -7.90 -16.69
C ASN A 42 9.45 -8.66 -15.90
N ARG A 43 8.50 -7.94 -15.29
CA ARG A 43 7.37 -8.56 -14.57
C ARG A 43 6.41 -9.27 -15.52
N ALA A 44 6.02 -8.61 -16.61
CA ALA A 44 5.17 -9.19 -17.64
C ALA A 44 5.76 -10.49 -18.18
N LYS A 45 7.06 -10.49 -18.52
CA LYS A 45 7.79 -11.67 -18.97
C LYS A 45 7.81 -12.79 -17.92
N ALA A 46 8.03 -12.45 -16.64
CA ALA A 46 8.04 -13.44 -15.56
C ALA A 46 6.65 -14.09 -15.34
N TYR A 47 5.57 -13.37 -15.63
CA TYR A 47 4.20 -13.87 -15.53
C TYR A 47 3.67 -14.49 -16.82
N GLY A 48 4.41 -14.38 -17.94
CA GLY A 48 4.00 -14.89 -19.25
C GLY A 48 2.82 -14.12 -19.86
N ILE A 49 2.72 -12.81 -19.58
CA ILE A 49 1.66 -11.92 -20.07
C ILE A 49 2.26 -10.72 -20.80
N GLU A 50 1.42 -9.94 -21.50
CA GLU A 50 1.84 -8.66 -22.06
C GLU A 50 1.86 -7.55 -20.98
N VAL A 51 2.69 -6.53 -21.17
CA VAL A 51 2.80 -5.39 -20.22
C VAL A 51 1.44 -4.71 -20.00
N LYS A 52 0.63 -4.59 -21.06
CA LYS A 52 -0.71 -3.99 -21.00
C LYS A 52 -1.68 -4.77 -20.10
N ASP A 53 -1.43 -6.06 -19.88
CA ASP A 53 -2.28 -6.95 -19.08
C ASP A 53 -1.86 -7.00 -17.61
N LEU A 54 -0.70 -6.41 -17.26
CA LEU A 54 -0.22 -6.37 -15.87
C LEU A 54 -1.24 -5.78 -14.90
N PRO A 55 -1.91 -4.64 -15.17
CA PRO A 55 -2.90 -4.09 -14.24
C PRO A 55 -4.03 -5.07 -13.95
N ALA A 56 -4.59 -5.71 -14.98
CA ALA A 56 -5.63 -6.72 -14.81
C ALA A 56 -5.11 -7.96 -14.08
N TYR A 57 -3.88 -8.39 -14.34
CA TYR A 57 -3.24 -9.50 -13.65
C TYR A 57 -3.05 -9.22 -12.15
N TYR A 58 -2.58 -8.01 -11.80
CA TYR A 58 -2.45 -7.59 -10.41
C TYR A 58 -3.80 -7.42 -9.72
N ALA A 59 -4.82 -6.86 -10.38
CA ALA A 59 -6.15 -6.78 -9.79
C ALA A 59 -6.73 -8.18 -9.49
N ASN A 60 -6.64 -9.12 -10.42
CA ASN A 60 -7.24 -10.45 -10.28
C ASN A 60 -6.68 -11.32 -9.14
N ARG A 61 -5.52 -10.98 -8.57
CA ARG A 61 -4.97 -11.72 -7.42
C ARG A 61 -5.60 -11.32 -6.09
N THR A 62 -6.25 -10.16 -6.05
CA THR A 62 -6.77 -9.56 -4.81
C THR A 62 -8.20 -10.04 -4.57
N LEU A 63 -8.67 -9.98 -3.32
CA LEU A 63 -10.02 -10.39 -2.98
C LEU A 63 -11.09 -9.50 -3.64
N LEU A 64 -10.81 -8.20 -3.79
CA LEU A 64 -11.74 -7.25 -4.39
C LEU A 64 -11.71 -7.26 -5.91
N LYS A 65 -10.66 -7.82 -6.54
CA LYS A 65 -10.46 -7.82 -8.00
C LYS A 65 -10.45 -6.43 -8.63
N GLU A 66 -10.03 -5.43 -7.86
CA GLU A 66 -9.92 -4.05 -8.29
C GLU A 66 -8.45 -3.63 -8.35
N ALA A 67 -8.15 -2.71 -9.28
CA ALA A 67 -6.84 -2.12 -9.40
C ALA A 67 -6.67 -1.03 -8.33
N VAL A 68 -5.52 -1.01 -7.67
CA VAL A 68 -5.17 0.03 -6.70
C VAL A 68 -4.61 1.25 -7.42
N LYS A 69 -5.18 2.42 -7.12
CA LYS A 69 -4.82 3.70 -7.72
C LYS A 69 -4.06 4.58 -6.74
N THR A 70 -3.37 5.59 -7.28
CA THR A 70 -2.73 6.63 -6.47
C THR A 70 -3.72 7.41 -5.60
N SER A 71 -4.96 7.59 -6.07
CA SER A 71 -6.05 8.18 -5.29
C SER A 71 -6.37 7.39 -4.03
N ASP A 72 -6.34 6.06 -4.10
CA ASP A 72 -6.69 5.21 -2.95
C ASP A 72 -5.63 5.32 -1.85
N ILE A 73 -4.37 5.49 -2.25
CA ILE A 73 -3.26 5.76 -1.32
C ILE A 73 -3.43 7.13 -0.66
N ALA A 74 -3.83 8.13 -1.46
CA ALA A 74 -4.09 9.48 -0.97
C ALA A 74 -5.26 9.49 0.02
N ASP A 75 -6.33 8.75 -0.24
CA ASP A 75 -7.49 8.64 0.66
C ASP A 75 -7.11 8.00 2.00
N ALA A 76 -6.28 6.95 1.99
CA ALA A 76 -5.79 6.33 3.21
C ALA A 76 -4.90 7.29 4.04
N ALA A 77 -4.00 8.02 3.39
CA ALA A 77 -3.19 9.04 4.04
C ALA A 77 -4.08 10.17 4.59
N PHE A 78 -5.07 10.61 3.81
CA PHE A 78 -6.02 11.64 4.21
C PHE A 78 -6.83 11.21 5.43
N ALA A 79 -7.39 9.99 5.45
CA ALA A 79 -8.14 9.48 6.60
C ALA A 79 -7.31 9.45 7.90
N LEU A 80 -5.99 9.19 7.79
CA LEU A 80 -5.07 9.21 8.93
C LEU A 80 -4.83 10.62 9.47
N VAL A 81 -4.93 11.68 8.65
CA VAL A 81 -4.63 13.07 9.04
C VAL A 81 -5.87 13.97 9.16
N SER A 82 -7.02 13.57 8.63
CA SER A 82 -8.25 14.37 8.54
C SER A 82 -9.00 14.56 9.86
N GLY A 83 -8.53 13.92 10.94
CA GLY A 83 -9.18 13.95 12.25
C GLY A 83 -10.16 12.80 12.50
N MET A 84 -10.44 11.95 11.51
CA MET A 84 -11.34 10.81 11.68
C MET A 84 -10.73 9.71 12.57
N LEU A 85 -9.40 9.56 12.52
CA LEU A 85 -8.66 8.49 13.20
C LEU A 85 -7.78 9.00 14.35
N ASN A 86 -8.27 9.97 15.13
CA ASN A 86 -7.51 10.64 16.20
C ASN A 86 -7.00 9.73 17.33
N LYS A 87 -7.58 8.54 17.50
CA LYS A 87 -7.14 7.54 18.48
C LYS A 87 -6.35 6.38 17.88
N SER A 88 -5.92 6.51 16.61
CA SER A 88 -5.19 5.46 15.89
C SER A 88 -3.71 5.82 15.72
N THR A 89 -2.84 5.05 16.38
CA THR A 89 -1.36 5.09 16.25
C THR A 89 -0.80 3.67 16.28
N GLY A 90 0.37 3.46 15.70
CA GLY A 90 1.04 2.15 15.58
C GLY A 90 0.42 1.21 14.53
N ASN A 91 -0.54 1.67 13.72
CA ASN A 91 -1.28 0.82 12.79
C ASN A 91 -0.58 0.71 11.43
N MET A 92 -0.92 -0.36 10.72
CA MET A 92 -0.73 -0.51 9.28
C MET A 92 -2.11 -0.52 8.62
N ILE A 93 -2.30 0.35 7.63
CA ILE A 93 -3.49 0.37 6.77
C ILE A 93 -3.08 -0.20 5.41
N ASN A 94 -3.60 -1.37 5.07
CA ASN A 94 -3.42 -1.96 3.76
C ASN A 94 -4.28 -1.23 2.72
N VAL A 95 -3.68 -0.94 1.57
CA VAL A 95 -4.37 -0.42 0.38
C VAL A 95 -3.93 -1.28 -0.80
N ASP A 96 -4.41 -2.52 -0.82
CA ASP A 96 -3.88 -3.61 -1.65
C ASP A 96 -4.98 -4.44 -2.34
N GLY A 97 -6.25 -4.01 -2.27
CA GLY A 97 -7.39 -4.76 -2.79
C GLY A 97 -7.70 -6.07 -2.02
N GLY A 98 -7.05 -6.30 -0.88
CA GLY A 98 -7.18 -7.52 -0.10
C GLY A 98 -6.29 -8.65 -0.61
N LEU A 99 -4.97 -8.46 -0.61
CA LEU A 99 -4.03 -9.52 -0.96
C LEU A 99 -3.86 -10.49 0.23
N ALA A 100 -4.62 -11.60 0.25
CA ALA A 100 -4.68 -12.51 1.40
C ALA A 100 -3.32 -13.02 1.94
N PRO A 101 -2.32 -13.37 1.09
CA PRO A 101 -0.99 -13.76 1.58
C PRO A 101 -0.23 -12.62 2.27
N ALA A 102 -0.60 -11.37 2.05
CA ALA A 102 0.03 -10.17 2.60
C ALA A 102 -0.69 -9.61 3.84
N PHE A 103 -1.70 -10.33 4.36
CA PHE A 103 -2.36 -9.91 5.59
C PHE A 103 -1.35 -9.85 6.75
N PRO A 104 -1.31 -8.72 7.49
CA PRO A 104 -0.45 -8.61 8.66
C PRO A 104 -0.84 -9.68 9.69
N ARG A 105 0.18 -10.27 10.32
CA ARG A 105 0.02 -11.20 11.44
C ARG A 105 0.35 -10.52 12.74
#